data_AF-A0A452XDP2-F1
#
_entry.id   AF-A0A452XDP2-F1
#
_cell.length_a   1.000
_cell.length_b   1.000
_cell.length_c   1.000
_cell.angle_alpha   90.00
_cell.angle_beta   90.00
_cell.angle_gamma   90.00
#
_symmetry.space_group_name_H-M   'P 1'
#
loop_
_entity.id
_entity.type
_entity.pdbx_description
1 polymer ?
#
loop_
_entity_poly.entity_id
_entity_poly.type
_entity_poly.pdbx_seq_one_letter_code
_entity_poly.pdbx_strand_id
1 'polypeptide(L)'
;MAERANLVFHNKEIDGTGMKRLISRLIDHFGMGYTSHILYQLKTLGFHQATTTSISLGIEDLLTIPSKGWLVQDAEQQSFLLEKHYYYGAVHAVEKLRQSVEIWYATSEYLKQEMNSNFRITDPSNPVYLMSF
;
A
#
# COMPACT_ATOMS: atom_id res chain seq x y z
N MET A 1 6.79 10.93 -47.38
CA MET A 1 6.30 9.93 -46.41
C MET A 1 7.08 10.11 -45.12
N ALA A 2 6.49 10.70 -44.08
CA ALA A 2 7.09 10.71 -42.75
C ALA A 2 6.77 9.37 -42.09
N GLU A 3 7.79 8.57 -41.77
CA GLU A 3 7.64 7.47 -40.83
C GLU A 3 6.96 8.03 -39.58
N ARG A 4 5.75 7.57 -39.28
CA ARG A 4 5.16 7.78 -37.97
C ARG A 4 6.11 7.11 -36.99
N ALA A 5 6.91 7.92 -36.29
CA ALA A 5 7.60 7.47 -35.09
C ALA A 5 6.57 6.66 -34.29
N ASN A 6 6.84 5.38 -34.06
CA ASN A 6 6.01 4.55 -33.20
C ASN A 6 6.07 5.17 -31.80
N LEU A 7 5.19 6.14 -31.55
CA LEU A 7 5.03 6.80 -30.27
C LEU A 7 4.68 5.69 -29.29
N VAL A 8 5.64 5.35 -28.43
CA VAL A 8 5.47 4.32 -27.43
C VAL A 8 4.37 4.79 -26.49
N PHE A 9 3.16 4.25 -26.68
CA PHE A 9 2.00 4.57 -25.88
C PHE A 9 1.93 3.62 -24.68
N HIS A 10 2.00 4.18 -23.47
CA HIS A 10 1.84 3.44 -22.23
C HIS A 10 0.42 3.61 -21.70
N ASN A 11 -0.45 2.63 -21.98
CA ASN A 11 -1.84 2.62 -21.50
C ASN A 11 -1.98 1.90 -20.15
N LYS A 12 -1.16 2.27 -19.17
CA LYS A 12 -1.22 1.74 -17.81
C LYS A 12 -0.87 2.83 -16.82
N GLU A 13 -1.50 2.76 -15.65
CA GLU A 13 -1.07 3.51 -14.48
C GLU A 13 0.42 3.21 -14.20
N ILE A 14 1.18 4.27 -13.92
CA ILE A 14 2.63 4.17 -13.68
C ILE A 14 2.86 4.30 -12.18
N ASP A 15 3.12 3.16 -11.54
CA ASP A 15 3.59 3.11 -10.16
C ASP A 15 5.10 3.41 -10.07
N GLY A 16 5.63 3.49 -8.84
CA GLY A 16 7.07 3.69 -8.63
C GLY A 16 7.95 2.62 -9.30
N THR A 17 7.48 1.38 -9.39
CA THR A 17 8.20 0.29 -10.08
C THR A 17 8.14 0.44 -11.59
N GLY A 18 6.97 0.78 -12.13
CA GLY A 18 6.74 1.09 -13.53
C GLY A 18 7.61 2.24 -14.00
N MET A 19 7.75 3.29 -13.19
CA MET A 19 8.62 4.42 -13.48
C MET A 19 10.09 3.99 -13.56
N LYS A 20 10.59 3.21 -12.58
CA LYS A 20 11.96 2.69 -12.63
C LYS A 20 12.22 1.89 -13.90
N ARG A 21 11.28 1.02 -14.29
CA ARG A 21 11.38 0.23 -15.53
C ARG A 21 11.40 1.10 -16.78
N LEU A 22 10.58 2.15 -16.82
CA LEU A 22 10.56 3.12 -17.93
C LEU A 22 11.90 3.86 -18.01
N ILE A 23 12.46 4.31 -16.88
CA ILE A 23 13.79 4.95 -16.81
C ILE A 23 14.85 4.01 -17.38
N SER A 24 14.90 2.75 -16.93
CA SER A 24 15.87 1.78 -17.43
C SER A 24 15.80 1.63 -18.95
N ARG A 25 14.60 1.48 -19.51
CA ARG A 25 14.40 1.38 -20.96
C ARG A 25 14.84 2.62 -21.72
N LEU A 26 14.60 3.82 -21.16
CA LEU A 26 15.05 5.07 -21.76
C LEU A 26 16.58 5.15 -21.77
N ILE A 27 17.23 4.75 -20.67
CA ILE A 27 18.70 4.69 -20.60
C ILE A 27 19.24 3.71 -21.63
N ASP A 28 18.67 2.51 -21.73
CA ASP A 28 19.12 1.47 -22.66
C ASP A 28 18.98 1.90 -24.13
N HIS A 29 17.94 2.67 -24.47
CA HIS A 29 17.64 3.03 -25.86
C HIS A 29 18.26 4.38 -26.30
N PHE A 30 18.28 5.37 -25.41
CA PHE A 30 18.69 6.74 -25.75
C PHE A 30 19.96 7.22 -25.02
N GLY A 31 20.46 6.44 -24.05
CA GLY A 31 21.61 6.82 -23.22
C GLY A 31 21.26 7.83 -22.12
N MET A 32 22.23 8.09 -21.24
CA MET A 32 22.01 8.85 -20.01
C MET A 32 21.70 10.34 -20.25
N GLY A 33 22.39 10.98 -21.20
CA GLY A 33 22.24 12.41 -21.46
C GLY A 33 20.84 12.79 -21.96
N TYR A 34 20.32 12.04 -22.94
CA TYR A 34 18.98 12.29 -23.47
C TYR A 34 17.89 11.91 -22.47
N THR A 35 18.08 10.81 -21.73
CA THR A 35 17.15 10.38 -20.68
C THR A 35 17.00 11.43 -19.58
N SER A 36 18.09 12.11 -19.19
CA SER A 36 18.03 13.17 -18.19
C SER A 36 17.08 14.30 -18.60
N HIS A 37 17.08 14.69 -19.88
CA HIS A 37 16.19 15.72 -20.39
C HIS A 37 14.71 15.28 -20.33
N ILE A 38 14.42 14.03 -20.72
CA ILE A 38 13.07 13.46 -20.63
C ILE A 38 12.60 13.41 -19.16
N LEU A 39 13.49 12.99 -18.24
CA LEU A 39 13.14 12.91 -16.83
C LEU A 39 12.85 14.28 -16.22
N TYR A 40 13.54 15.33 -16.67
CA TYR A 40 13.22 16.69 -16.27
C TYR A 40 11.82 17.10 -16.71
N GLN A 41 11.42 16.79 -17.94
CA GLN A 41 10.07 17.08 -18.45
C GLN A 41 9.00 16.29 -17.68
N LEU A 42 9.24 15.00 -17.42
CA LEU A 42 8.35 14.16 -16.61
C LEU A 42 8.19 14.68 -15.19
N LYS A 43 9.28 15.14 -14.57
CA LYS A 43 9.26 15.77 -13.25
C LYS A 43 8.35 17.00 -13.24
N THR A 44 8.56 17.94 -14.17
CA THR A 44 7.75 19.17 -14.24
C THR A 44 6.28 18.87 -14.49
N LEU A 45 5.97 17.93 -15.39
CA LEU A 45 4.61 17.49 -15.64
C LEU A 45 3.99 16.86 -14.38
N GLY A 46 4.71 15.97 -13.70
CA GLY A 46 4.25 15.32 -12.48
C GLY A 46 3.93 16.31 -11.36
N PHE A 47 4.81 17.30 -11.13
CA PHE A 47 4.54 18.36 -10.14
C PHE A 47 3.33 19.21 -10.52
N HIS A 48 3.23 19.62 -11.79
CA HIS A 48 2.09 20.41 -12.26
C HIS A 48 0.78 19.65 -12.08
N GLN A 49 0.74 18.37 -12.45
CA GLN A 49 -0.45 17.54 -12.29
C GLN A 49 -0.78 17.32 -10.82
N ALA A 50 0.20 17.03 -9.96
CA ALA A 50 -0.03 16.89 -8.52
C ALA A 50 -0.67 18.14 -7.91
N THR A 51 -0.18 19.33 -8.26
CA THR A 51 -0.79 20.60 -7.83
C THR A 51 -2.20 20.78 -8.38
N THR A 52 -2.43 20.46 -9.66
CA THR A 52 -3.74 20.63 -10.29
C THR A 52 -4.78 19.68 -9.71
N THR A 53 -4.40 18.41 -9.46
CA THR A 53 -5.29 17.42 -8.85
C THR A 53 -5.65 17.76 -7.40
N SER A 54 -4.82 18.56 -6.72
CA SER A 54 -5.10 19.09 -5.37
C SER A 54 -5.55 18.00 -4.37
N ILE A 55 -4.94 16.81 -4.45
CA ILE A 55 -5.21 15.72 -3.52
C ILE A 55 -4.68 16.14 -2.14
N SER A 56 -5.58 16.18 -1.16
CA SER A 56 -5.29 16.54 0.23
C SER A 56 -5.71 15.41 1.15
N LEU A 57 -5.15 15.37 2.36
CA LEU A 57 -5.49 14.38 3.38
C LEU A 57 -6.37 15.02 4.46
N GLY A 58 -7.54 14.44 4.68
CA GLY A 58 -8.48 14.76 5.76
C GLY A 58 -8.67 13.60 6.73
N ILE A 59 -9.38 13.86 7.83
CA ILE A 59 -9.75 12.82 8.81
C ILE A 59 -10.75 11.83 8.20
N GLU A 60 -11.58 12.30 7.27
CA GLU A 60 -12.59 11.48 6.58
C GLU A 60 -11.96 10.40 5.68
N ASP A 61 -10.72 10.61 5.22
CA ASP A 61 -10.00 9.64 4.40
C ASP A 61 -9.50 8.43 5.21
N LEU A 62 -9.45 8.54 6.54
CA LEU A 62 -9.05 7.47 7.46
C LEU A 62 -10.23 6.53 7.75
N LEU A 63 -10.76 5.94 6.67
CA LEU A 63 -11.87 5.00 6.76
C LEU A 63 -11.47 3.77 7.58
N THR A 64 -12.33 3.43 8.54
CA THR A 64 -12.20 2.20 9.33
C THR A 64 -13.12 1.13 8.75
N ILE A 65 -12.67 -0.13 8.76
CA ILE A 65 -13.50 -1.24 8.31
C ILE A 65 -14.48 -1.63 9.42
N PRO A 66 -15.76 -1.93 9.11
CA PRO A 66 -16.71 -2.45 10.10
C PRO A 66 -16.22 -3.74 10.77
N SER A 67 -15.36 -4.52 10.12
CA SER A 67 -14.82 -5.77 10.66
C SER A 67 -13.90 -5.58 11.86
N LYS A 68 -13.32 -4.38 12.03
CA LYS A 68 -12.31 -4.11 13.05
C LYS A 68 -12.80 -4.44 14.45
N GLY A 69 -14.06 -4.11 14.75
CA GLY A 69 -14.63 -4.36 16.08
C GLY A 69 -14.63 -5.84 16.47
N TRP A 70 -15.14 -6.70 15.59
CA TRP A 70 -15.22 -8.13 15.89
C TRP A 70 -13.84 -8.80 15.88
N LEU A 71 -12.92 -8.38 15.01
CA LEU A 71 -11.55 -8.91 14.95
C LEU A 71 -10.76 -8.65 16.23
N VAL A 72 -10.90 -7.44 16.77
CA VAL A 72 -10.28 -7.09 18.06
C VAL A 72 -10.92 -7.89 19.18
N GLN A 73 -12.25 -8.00 19.20
CA GLN A 73 -12.96 -8.78 20.22
C GLN A 73 -12.56 -10.27 20.19
N ASP A 74 -12.39 -10.84 19.00
CA ASP A 74 -11.93 -12.22 18.84
C ASP A 74 -10.50 -12.40 19.37
N ALA A 75 -9.58 -11.50 19.03
CA ALA A 75 -8.21 -11.53 19.54
C ALA A 75 -8.13 -11.39 21.08
N GLU A 76 -8.98 -10.55 21.67
CA GLU A 76 -9.13 -10.39 23.11
C GLU A 76 -9.66 -11.69 23.76
N GLN A 77 -10.66 -12.32 23.16
CA GLN A 77 -11.21 -13.59 23.64
C GLN A 77 -10.17 -14.71 23.59
N GLN A 78 -9.40 -14.81 22.51
CA GLN A 78 -8.31 -15.79 22.40
C GLN A 78 -7.22 -15.53 23.45
N SER A 79 -6.86 -14.26 23.67
CA SER A 79 -5.90 -13.86 24.70
C SER A 79 -6.39 -14.23 26.11
N PHE A 80 -7.68 -14.07 26.39
CA PHE A 80 -8.28 -14.46 27.66
C PHE A 80 -8.26 -15.98 27.89
N LEU A 81 -8.55 -16.78 26.86
CA LEU A 81 -8.45 -18.24 26.94
C LEU A 81 -7.01 -18.69 27.22
N LEU A 82 -6.05 -18.08 26.53
CA LEU A 82 -4.63 -18.32 26.75
C LEU A 82 -4.21 -17.98 28.19
N GLU A 83 -4.75 -16.91 28.76
CA GLU A 83 -4.52 -16.55 30.16
C GLU A 83 -5.05 -17.61 31.12
N LYS A 84 -6.26 -18.15 30.89
CA LYS A 84 -6.78 -19.28 31.66
C LYS A 84 -5.88 -20.51 31.58
N HIS A 85 -5.41 -20.87 30.39
CA HIS A 85 -4.51 -22.01 30.21
C HIS A 85 -3.18 -21.84 30.96
N TYR A 86 -2.66 -20.61 31.02
CA TYR A 86 -1.52 -20.27 31.86
C TYR A 86 -1.82 -20.44 33.35
N TYR A 87 -2.96 -19.94 33.84
CA TYR A 87 -3.36 -20.10 35.25
C TYR A 87 -3.54 -21.57 35.66
N TYR A 88 -4.01 -22.43 34.76
CA TYR A 88 -4.13 -23.86 35.01
C TYR A 88 -2.81 -24.64 34.87
N GLY A 89 -1.69 -23.96 34.57
CA GLY A 89 -0.38 -24.57 34.40
C GLY A 89 -0.22 -25.38 33.11
N ALA A 90 -1.15 -25.25 32.16
CA ALA A 90 -1.09 -25.96 30.88
C ALA A 90 -0.11 -25.32 29.89
N VAL A 91 0.23 -24.03 30.07
CA VAL A 91 1.09 -23.26 29.18
C VAL A 91 2.19 -22.56 29.99
N HIS A 92 3.42 -22.59 29.49
CA HIS A 92 4.56 -21.90 30.11
C HIS A 92 4.57 -20.40 29.76
N ALA A 93 5.20 -19.56 30.59
CA ALA A 93 5.20 -18.11 30.41
C ALA A 93 5.76 -17.66 29.04
N VAL A 94 6.84 -18.31 28.56
CA VAL A 94 7.44 -18.03 27.25
C VAL A 94 6.48 -18.37 26.11
N GLU A 95 5.79 -19.51 26.21
CA GLU A 95 4.84 -19.96 25.20
C GLU A 95 3.60 -19.05 25.17
N LYS A 96 3.11 -18.64 26.35
CA LYS A 96 2.05 -17.62 26.47
C LYS A 96 2.42 -16.33 25.73
N LEU A 97 3.64 -15.83 25.95
CA LEU A 97 4.10 -14.61 25.28
C LEU A 97 4.13 -14.79 23.76
N ARG A 98 4.70 -15.91 23.27
CA ARG A 98 4.79 -16.21 21.84
C ARG A 98 3.41 -16.25 21.20
N GLN A 99 2.48 -17.01 21.78
CA GLN A 99 1.12 -17.15 21.27
C GLN A 99 0.34 -15.83 21.30
N SER A 100 0.51 -15.03 22.35
CA SER A 100 -0.13 -13.70 22.41
C SER A 100 0.37 -12.78 21.30
N VAL A 101 1.68 -12.76 21.04
CA VAL A 101 2.26 -11.99 19.92
C VAL A 101 1.73 -12.50 18.58
N GLU A 102 1.64 -13.81 18.40
CA GLU A 102 1.14 -14.44 17.17
C GLU A 102 -0.32 -14.09 16.90
N ILE A 103 -1.19 -14.11 17.91
CA ILE A 103 -2.61 -13.72 17.79
C ILE A 103 -2.72 -12.26 17.32
N TRP A 104 -2.06 -11.33 18.01
CA TRP A 104 -2.13 -9.92 17.64
C TRP A 104 -1.49 -9.62 16.29
N TYR A 105 -0.41 -10.31 15.94
CA TYR A 105 0.22 -10.20 14.63
C TYR A 105 -0.71 -10.68 13.52
N ALA A 106 -1.32 -11.86 13.67
CA ALA A 106 -2.26 -12.42 12.70
C ALA A 106 -3.47 -11.50 12.51
N THR A 107 -4.07 -11.01 13.59
CA THR A 107 -5.19 -10.05 13.53
C THR A 107 -4.80 -8.76 12.84
N SER A 108 -3.60 -8.22 13.13
CA SER A 108 -3.08 -7.01 12.49
C SER A 108 -2.85 -7.19 10.99
N GLU A 109 -2.24 -8.31 10.57
CA GLU A 109 -2.03 -8.58 9.14
C GLU A 109 -3.36 -8.83 8.41
N TYR A 110 -4.32 -9.51 9.05
CA TYR A 110 -5.65 -9.68 8.48
C TYR A 110 -6.37 -8.33 8.29
N LEU A 111 -6.38 -7.48 9.32
CA LEU A 111 -6.95 -6.13 9.24
C LEU A 111 -6.33 -5.32 8.10
N LYS A 112 -5.00 -5.36 7.97
CA LYS A 112 -4.28 -4.66 6.91
C LYS A 112 -4.69 -5.15 5.52
N GLN A 113 -4.81 -6.46 5.32
CA GLN A 113 -5.26 -7.03 4.04
C GLN A 113 -6.69 -6.60 3.71
N GLU A 114 -7.58 -6.66 4.70
CA GLU A 114 -8.96 -6.24 4.53
C GLU A 114 -9.06 -4.74 4.23
N MET A 115 -8.25 -3.90 4.90
CA MET A 115 -8.23 -2.44 4.66
C MET A 115 -7.85 -2.15 3.21
N ASN A 116 -6.79 -2.79 2.72
CA ASN A 116 -6.33 -2.63 1.33
C ASN A 116 -7.40 -3.05 0.31
N SER A 117 -8.13 -4.14 0.60
CA SER A 117 -9.23 -4.58 -0.25
C SER A 117 -10.41 -3.61 -0.21
N ASN A 118 -10.71 -3.03 0.95
CA ASN A 118 -11.83 -2.11 1.13
C ASN A 118 -11.60 -0.82 0.34
N PHE A 119 -10.41 -0.21 0.42
CA PHE A 119 -10.08 0.99 -0.36
C PHE A 119 -10.27 0.77 -1.86
N ARG A 120 -9.86 -0.40 -2.40
CA ARG A 120 -10.06 -0.74 -3.82
C ARG A 120 -11.52 -0.81 -4.25
N ILE A 121 -12.44 -1.12 -3.34
CA ILE A 121 -13.86 -1.32 -3.64
C ILE A 121 -14.66 -0.05 -3.39
N THR A 122 -14.39 0.66 -2.28
CA THR A 122 -15.19 1.81 -1.86
C THR A 122 -14.70 3.13 -2.44
N ASP A 123 -13.40 3.39 -2.40
CA ASP A 123 -12.82 4.62 -2.91
C ASP A 123 -11.39 4.41 -3.43
N PRO A 124 -11.23 4.03 -4.70
CA PRO A 124 -9.93 3.88 -5.34
C PRO A 124 -9.12 5.17 -5.42
N SER A 125 -9.78 6.34 -5.28
CA SER A 125 -9.15 7.65 -5.38
C SER A 125 -8.77 8.22 -4.01
N ASN A 126 -8.92 7.43 -2.95
CA ASN A 126 -8.61 7.85 -1.60
C ASN A 126 -7.13 8.27 -1.48
N PRO A 127 -6.83 9.46 -0.92
CA PRO A 127 -5.47 9.98 -0.79
C PRO A 127 -4.50 9.05 -0.06
N VAL A 128 -4.96 8.39 1.01
CA VAL A 128 -4.15 7.44 1.80
C VAL A 128 -3.80 6.23 0.95
N TYR A 129 -4.76 5.73 0.17
CA TYR A 129 -4.56 4.61 -0.72
C TYR A 129 -3.59 4.95 -1.86
N LEU A 130 -3.81 6.09 -2.55
CA LEU A 130 -2.98 6.55 -3.67
C LEU A 130 -1.52 6.84 -3.28
N MET A 131 -1.26 7.29 -2.05
CA MET A 131 0.11 7.57 -1.59
C MET A 131 0.85 6.31 -1.10
N SER A 132 0.13 5.24 -0.77
CA SER A 132 0.70 4.02 -0.16
C SER A 132 1.03 2.92 -1.18
N PHE A 133 0.39 2.93 -2.34
CA PHE A 133 0.47 1.89 -3.37
C PHE A 133 0.85 2.45 -4.73
#